data_AF-A0A2A4MN60-F1
#
_entry.id   AF-A0A2A4MN60-F1
#
_cell.length_a   1.000
_cell.length_b   1.000
_cell.length_c   1.000
_cell.angle_alpha   90.00
_cell.angle_beta   90.00
_cell.angle_gamma   90.00
#
_symmetry.space_group_name_H-M   'P 1'
#
loop_
_entity.id
_entity.type
_entity.pdbx_description
1 polymer ?
#
loop_
_entity_poly.entity_id
_entity_poly.type
_entity_poly.pdbx_seq_one_letter_code
_entity_poly.pdbx_strand_id
1 'polypeptide(L)'
;SVFSLEKCSLGKRFIGLEQNYCWLNSGYFRGDYVAFDIEIPGNTVLTKHAKFGPALRGGRVITTGGNSSTGYNGFSARNAFDVRQFGKKALRHPQGTGGVYLYHTDQNNTTGSFSPARINGVPQQWRLGQITRVQIRVKMNTPERSNNAARKYIQTKFDKFNASKGYAKVPIGNDDRVFNDDQRFRLRFFRRNLPASIVPKDGILQVWHDGKLVLDRRNMRWRYDDAIHIDQFFYSASYGGNDSSFSTVKEEKVWFSDMAVSDKPLFYNPPR
;
A
#
# COMPACT_ATOMS: atom_id res chain seq x y z
N SER A 1 -12.60 -14.34 7.48
CA SER A 1 -13.00 -14.32 8.90
C SER A 1 -12.91 -12.88 9.39
N VAL A 2 -13.77 -12.42 10.29
CA VAL A 2 -13.58 -11.09 10.92
C VAL A 2 -12.64 -11.31 12.10
N PHE A 3 -11.42 -10.79 12.03
CA PHE A 3 -10.50 -10.82 13.16
C PHE A 3 -10.82 -9.63 14.06
N SER A 4 -11.42 -9.90 15.23
CA SER A 4 -11.39 -8.94 16.34
C SER A 4 -9.95 -8.84 16.82
N LEU A 5 -9.43 -7.61 16.92
CA LEU A 5 -8.10 -7.33 17.49
C LEU A 5 -8.13 -7.54 19.02
N GLU A 6 -8.39 -8.76 19.51
CA GLU A 6 -8.49 -9.04 20.95
C GLU A 6 -7.15 -8.84 21.70
N LYS A 7 -6.01 -8.75 21.00
CA LYS A 7 -4.70 -8.43 21.60
C LYS A 7 -4.22 -6.98 21.41
N CYS A 8 -4.96 -6.13 20.72
CA CYS A 8 -4.78 -4.69 20.83
C CYS A 8 -6.07 -4.19 21.51
N SER A 9 -6.09 -4.06 22.85
CA SER A 9 -7.25 -3.50 23.57
C SER A 9 -7.39 -2.01 23.19
N LEU A 10 -7.93 -1.74 22.01
CA LEU A 10 -8.10 -0.41 21.43
C LEU A 10 -9.51 0.13 21.72
N GLY A 11 -10.10 -0.27 22.85
CA GLY A 11 -11.33 0.30 23.40
C GLY A 11 -11.12 1.67 24.07
N LYS A 12 -10.04 2.38 23.75
CA LYS A 12 -9.73 3.69 24.31
C LYS A 12 -9.39 4.67 23.20
N ARG A 13 -9.99 5.86 23.30
CA ARG A 13 -9.63 7.09 22.61
C ARG A 13 -8.10 7.28 22.65
N PHE A 14 -7.42 7.17 21.50
CA PHE A 14 -5.99 7.43 21.40
C PHE A 14 -5.71 8.94 21.39
N ILE A 15 -4.81 9.38 22.28
CA ILE A 15 -4.21 10.71 22.29
C ILE A 15 -2.71 10.50 22.02
N GLY A 16 -2.17 11.03 20.92
CA GLY A 16 -0.73 11.09 20.70
C GLY A 16 -0.19 10.45 19.43
N LEU A 17 0.96 10.97 18.99
CA LEU A 17 1.72 10.56 17.80
C LEU A 17 2.70 9.42 18.17
N GLU A 18 2.23 8.17 18.16
CA GLU A 18 3.12 6.99 18.28
C GLU A 18 2.99 6.06 17.06
N GLN A 19 4.11 5.51 16.59
CA GLN A 19 4.12 4.42 15.61
C GLN A 19 3.95 3.09 16.34
N ASN A 20 2.71 2.58 16.37
CA ASN A 20 2.42 1.27 16.93
C ASN A 20 2.26 0.22 15.82
N TYR A 21 2.96 -0.91 15.97
CA TYR A 21 2.93 -2.03 15.02
C TYR A 21 2.11 -3.18 15.62
N CYS A 22 0.86 -3.37 15.20
CA CYS A 22 0.11 -4.59 15.51
C CYS A 22 0.31 -5.59 14.34
N TRP A 23 0.90 -6.75 14.61
CA TRP A 23 1.01 -7.83 13.63
C TRP A 23 -0.36 -8.48 13.45
N LEU A 24 -0.83 -8.59 12.22
CA LEU A 24 -2.01 -9.40 11.93
C LEU A 24 -1.54 -10.84 11.87
N ASN A 25 -2.19 -11.73 12.63
CA ASN A 25 -2.11 -13.16 12.37
C ASN A 25 -3.08 -13.52 11.23
N SER A 26 -3.05 -12.72 10.17
CA SER A 26 -3.81 -12.90 8.96
C SER A 26 -3.06 -13.92 8.12
N GLY A 27 -3.70 -15.03 7.76
CA GLY A 27 -3.14 -15.94 6.77
C GLY A 27 -2.76 -15.22 5.47
N TYR A 28 -2.15 -15.93 4.52
CA TYR A 28 -1.71 -15.38 3.23
C TYR A 28 -2.87 -14.85 2.37
N PHE A 29 -3.36 -13.64 2.63
CA PHE A 29 -4.45 -13.05 1.87
C PHE A 29 -3.95 -12.32 0.62
N ARG A 30 -4.74 -12.40 -0.46
CA ARG A 30 -4.48 -11.73 -1.74
C ARG A 30 -5.19 -10.37 -1.85
N GLY A 31 -6.07 -10.08 -0.90
CA GLY A 31 -6.69 -8.77 -0.77
C GLY A 31 -7.37 -8.66 0.59
N ASP A 32 -7.18 -7.51 1.22
CA ASP A 32 -7.69 -7.21 2.55
C ASP A 32 -8.34 -5.83 2.58
N TYR A 33 -9.19 -5.69 3.59
CA TYR A 33 -9.93 -4.49 3.95
C TYR A 33 -9.44 -4.06 5.33
N VAL A 34 -9.19 -2.76 5.50
CA VAL A 34 -9.16 -2.11 6.81
C VAL A 34 -10.29 -1.11 6.87
N ALA A 35 -11.01 -1.08 7.98
CA ALA A 35 -12.07 -0.12 8.19
C ALA A 35 -12.01 0.45 9.61
N PHE A 36 -12.45 1.70 9.78
CA PHE A 36 -12.39 2.44 11.02
C PHE A 36 -13.22 3.71 10.93
N ASP A 37 -13.60 4.24 12.07
CA ASP A 37 -14.14 5.60 12.19
C ASP A 37 -12.98 6.56 12.54
N ILE A 38 -12.97 7.74 11.92
CA ILE A 38 -12.01 8.82 12.19
C ILE A 38 -12.76 10.12 12.51
N GLU A 39 -12.35 10.79 13.58
CA GLU A 39 -12.81 12.14 13.94
C GLU A 39 -11.61 13.07 14.05
N ILE A 40 -11.58 14.08 13.19
CA ILE A 40 -10.60 15.17 13.27
C ILE A 40 -11.32 16.35 13.93
N PRO A 41 -10.89 16.86 15.10
CA PRO A 41 -11.54 17.98 15.78
C PRO A 41 -11.75 19.21 14.89
N GLY A 42 -12.85 19.94 15.13
CA GLY A 42 -13.25 21.11 14.34
C GLY A 42 -12.22 22.23 14.30
N ASN A 43 -11.38 22.33 15.34
CA ASN A 43 -10.36 23.36 15.50
C ASN A 43 -8.96 22.89 15.06
N THR A 44 -8.84 21.76 14.38
CA THR A 44 -7.55 21.21 13.95
C THR A 44 -6.92 22.03 12.82
N VAL A 45 -5.64 22.35 12.96
CA VAL A 45 -4.85 22.96 11.90
C VAL A 45 -4.35 21.87 10.95
N LEU A 46 -5.02 21.73 9.80
CA LEU A 46 -4.47 20.96 8.69
C LEU A 46 -3.32 21.77 8.09
N THR A 47 -2.14 21.19 7.90
CA THR A 47 -1.00 21.87 7.25
C THR A 47 -0.91 21.44 5.79
N LYS A 48 0.31 21.27 5.24
CA LYS A 48 0.51 20.80 3.87
C LYS A 48 0.13 19.32 3.71
N HIS A 49 0.48 18.49 4.69
CA HIS A 49 0.36 17.04 4.56
C HIS A 49 0.42 16.35 5.92
N ALA A 50 -0.38 15.31 6.12
CA ALA A 50 -0.19 14.37 7.22
C ALA A 50 -0.61 12.96 6.80
N LYS A 51 -0.08 11.97 7.52
CA LYS A 51 -0.54 10.59 7.48
C LYS A 51 -1.37 10.32 8.73
N PHE A 52 -2.37 9.49 8.57
CA PHE A 52 -3.20 8.95 9.62
C PHE A 52 -3.11 7.42 9.55
N GLY A 53 -2.90 6.76 10.68
CA GLY A 53 -3.33 5.37 10.81
C GLY A 53 -4.85 5.35 10.88
N PRO A 54 -5.52 4.19 10.89
CA PRO A 54 -5.12 2.86 10.43
C PRO A 54 -4.77 2.74 8.94
N ALA A 55 -3.98 1.70 8.60
CA ALA A 55 -3.48 1.44 7.25
C ALA A 55 -3.16 -0.05 7.03
N LEU A 56 -2.87 -0.40 5.77
CA LEU A 56 -2.37 -1.72 5.38
C LEU A 56 -0.93 -1.62 4.86
N ARG A 57 -0.13 -2.66 5.10
CA ARG A 57 1.18 -2.82 4.49
C ARG A 57 1.51 -4.29 4.33
N GLY A 58 2.64 -4.56 3.68
CA GLY A 58 3.29 -5.84 3.87
C GLY A 58 4.60 -6.01 3.14
N GLY A 59 5.16 -7.22 3.27
CA GLY A 59 6.53 -7.52 2.90
C GLY A 59 7.53 -7.24 4.02
N ARG A 60 8.73 -7.79 3.85
CA ARG A 60 9.78 -7.86 4.89
C ARG A 60 10.35 -6.51 5.29
N VAL A 61 10.24 -5.50 4.42
CA VAL A 61 10.86 -4.19 4.61
C VAL A 61 9.78 -3.12 4.77
N ILE A 62 9.97 -2.23 5.74
CA ILE A 62 9.11 -1.06 5.92
C ILE A 62 9.37 -0.07 4.79
N THR A 63 8.41 0.05 3.86
CA THR A 63 8.46 1.02 2.76
C THR A 63 7.77 2.31 3.17
N THR A 64 8.54 3.22 3.78
CA THR A 64 8.13 4.56 4.20
C THR A 64 9.32 5.53 4.17
N GLY A 65 9.09 6.83 4.28
CA GLY A 65 10.16 7.83 4.24
C GLY A 65 10.89 7.82 2.89
N GLY A 66 12.23 7.74 2.92
CA GLY A 66 13.05 7.60 1.71
C GLY A 66 13.14 6.17 1.15
N ASN A 67 12.52 5.18 1.80
CA ASN A 67 12.62 3.78 1.40
C ASN A 67 11.48 3.37 0.46
N SER A 68 11.70 3.54 -0.85
CA SER A 68 10.71 3.25 -1.90
C SER A 68 10.37 1.75 -2.03
N SER A 69 9.19 1.45 -2.59
CA SER A 69 8.82 0.08 -2.95
C SER A 69 9.49 -0.33 -4.26
N THR A 70 10.23 -1.44 -4.23
CA THR A 70 10.89 -2.03 -5.42
C THR A 70 10.08 -3.17 -6.02
N GLY A 71 8.95 -3.54 -5.40
CA GLY A 71 8.21 -4.76 -5.71
C GLY A 71 8.82 -6.05 -5.15
N TYR A 72 10.05 -6.01 -4.59
CA TYR A 72 10.71 -7.14 -3.92
C TYR A 72 10.94 -6.94 -2.42
N ASN A 73 10.65 -5.75 -1.89
CA ASN A 73 10.92 -5.39 -0.49
C ASN A 73 9.64 -5.26 0.36
N GLY A 74 8.64 -4.52 -0.13
CA GLY A 74 7.34 -4.33 0.52
C GLY A 74 6.52 -3.22 -0.11
N PHE A 75 5.38 -2.90 0.50
CA PHE A 75 4.49 -1.80 0.12
C PHE A 75 3.79 -1.23 1.36
N SER A 76 3.20 -0.03 1.25
CA SER A 76 2.31 0.51 2.29
C SER A 76 1.21 1.39 1.70
N ALA A 77 0.04 1.38 2.33
CA ALA A 77 -1.13 2.17 1.91
C ALA A 77 -1.76 2.86 3.12
N ARG A 78 -1.32 4.08 3.40
CA ARG A 78 -1.69 4.85 4.60
C ARG A 78 -2.74 5.89 4.32
N ASN A 79 -3.70 6.07 5.23
CA ASN A 79 -4.62 7.18 5.13
C ASN A 79 -3.86 8.51 5.32
N ALA A 80 -4.34 9.59 4.70
CA ALA A 80 -3.63 10.87 4.68
C ALA A 80 -4.55 12.05 4.34
N PHE A 81 -4.02 13.25 4.52
CA PHE A 81 -4.45 14.42 3.76
C PHE A 81 -3.25 15.08 3.08
N ASP A 82 -3.55 15.83 2.02
CA ASP A 82 -2.54 16.57 1.27
C ASP A 82 -3.08 17.88 0.70
N VAL A 83 -2.18 18.66 0.13
CA VAL A 83 -2.47 19.83 -0.69
C VAL A 83 -1.64 19.81 -1.97
N ARG A 84 -2.24 20.23 -3.09
CA ARG A 84 -1.47 20.47 -4.31
C ARG A 84 -1.98 21.69 -5.05
N GLN A 85 -1.23 22.78 -4.97
CA GLN A 85 -1.55 24.06 -5.61
C GLN A 85 -0.87 24.23 -6.99
N PHE A 86 0.13 23.41 -7.31
CA PHE A 86 0.94 23.54 -8.53
C PHE A 86 0.84 22.33 -9.49
N GLY A 87 1.29 22.54 -10.74
CA GLY A 87 1.26 21.54 -11.82
C GLY A 87 -0.05 21.56 -12.63
N LYS A 88 -0.32 20.48 -13.38
CA LYS A 88 -1.53 20.33 -14.21
C LYS A 88 -2.79 20.52 -13.37
N LYS A 89 -3.75 21.33 -13.84
CA LYS A 89 -5.00 21.67 -13.12
C LYS A 89 -5.74 20.43 -12.60
N ALA A 90 -5.81 19.37 -13.40
CA ALA A 90 -6.45 18.10 -13.02
C ALA A 90 -5.82 17.40 -11.80
N LEU A 91 -4.56 17.69 -11.48
CA LEU A 91 -3.86 17.10 -10.33
C LEU A 91 -3.95 17.97 -9.07
N ARG A 92 -4.31 19.24 -9.21
CA ARG A 92 -4.45 20.17 -8.09
C ARG A 92 -5.62 19.77 -7.21
N HIS A 93 -5.50 20.05 -5.92
CA HIS A 93 -6.52 19.81 -4.92
C HIS A 93 -6.30 20.71 -3.69
N PRO A 94 -7.38 21.13 -3.02
CA PRO A 94 -7.31 22.03 -1.87
C PRO A 94 -6.68 21.34 -0.66
N GLN A 95 -6.27 22.15 0.31
CA GLN A 95 -5.68 21.70 1.57
C GLN A 95 -6.68 20.85 2.36
N GLY A 96 -6.19 19.79 2.99
CA GLY A 96 -7.06 18.86 3.73
C GLY A 96 -7.84 17.89 2.85
N THR A 97 -7.53 17.81 1.55
CA THR A 97 -8.06 16.74 0.69
C THR A 97 -7.61 15.40 1.26
N GLY A 98 -8.57 14.54 1.60
CA GLY A 98 -8.29 13.19 2.08
C GLY A 98 -7.80 12.28 0.96
N GLY A 99 -7.19 11.15 1.32
CA GLY A 99 -6.73 10.18 0.33
C GLY A 99 -5.77 9.17 0.94
N VAL A 100 -5.06 8.45 0.07
CA VAL A 100 -4.10 7.43 0.50
C VAL A 100 -2.69 7.82 0.08
N TYR A 101 -1.76 7.79 1.02
CA TYR A 101 -0.34 7.91 0.82
C TYR A 101 0.30 6.53 0.64
N LEU A 102 0.85 6.28 -0.54
CA LEU A 102 1.18 4.94 -1.03
C LEU A 102 2.68 4.78 -1.25
N TYR A 103 3.20 3.61 -0.89
CA TYR A 103 4.45 3.07 -1.41
C TYR A 103 4.08 1.86 -2.27
N HIS A 104 4.39 1.92 -3.57
CA HIS A 104 4.03 0.90 -4.55
C HIS A 104 5.07 0.86 -5.66
N THR A 105 5.16 -0.25 -6.38
CA THR A 105 6.25 -0.54 -7.33
C THR A 105 6.41 0.52 -8.43
N ASP A 106 5.29 1.08 -8.88
CA ASP A 106 5.27 2.08 -9.95
C ASP A 106 5.31 3.54 -9.46
N GLN A 107 5.76 3.80 -8.23
CA GLN A 107 5.89 5.18 -7.73
C GLN A 107 7.02 5.93 -8.45
N ASN A 108 6.82 7.22 -8.72
CA ASN A 108 7.75 8.01 -9.55
C ASN A 108 8.94 8.59 -8.76
N ASN A 109 8.92 8.47 -7.44
CA ASN A 109 9.87 9.12 -6.53
C ASN A 109 10.19 8.21 -5.34
N THR A 110 11.23 8.56 -4.60
CA THR A 110 11.66 7.81 -3.41
C THR A 110 10.70 7.95 -2.23
N THR A 111 9.87 8.99 -2.24
CA THR A 111 8.80 9.24 -1.28
C THR A 111 7.48 8.62 -1.73
N GLY A 112 6.50 8.52 -0.84
CA GLY A 112 5.20 7.96 -1.20
C GLY A 112 4.43 8.84 -2.16
N SER A 113 3.56 8.20 -2.96
CA SER A 113 2.63 8.84 -3.88
C SER A 113 1.28 9.07 -3.21
N PHE A 114 0.75 10.30 -3.25
CA PHE A 114 -0.59 10.60 -2.75
C PHE A 114 -1.65 10.36 -3.83
N SER A 115 -2.69 9.58 -3.49
CA SER A 115 -3.87 9.37 -4.33
C SER A 115 -5.07 10.07 -3.67
N PRO A 116 -5.52 11.23 -4.20
CA PRO A 116 -6.58 12.01 -3.59
C PRO A 116 -7.95 11.34 -3.71
N ALA A 117 -8.74 11.43 -2.66
CA ALA A 117 -10.16 11.11 -2.65
C ALA A 117 -10.92 12.08 -3.56
N ARG A 118 -11.73 11.56 -4.49
CA ARG A 118 -12.55 12.31 -5.43
C ARG A 118 -13.90 11.62 -5.63
N ILE A 119 -14.97 12.42 -5.69
CA ILE A 119 -16.30 11.99 -6.14
C ILE A 119 -16.60 12.78 -7.41
N ASN A 120 -16.88 12.10 -8.52
CA ASN A 120 -17.15 12.73 -9.82
C ASN A 120 -16.06 13.75 -10.22
N GLY A 121 -14.79 13.42 -9.95
CA GLY A 121 -13.64 14.29 -10.22
C GLY A 121 -13.40 15.40 -9.18
N VAL A 122 -14.33 15.64 -8.26
CA VAL A 122 -14.23 16.69 -7.23
C VAL A 122 -13.46 16.17 -6.01
N PRO A 123 -12.32 16.79 -5.61
CA PRO A 123 -11.59 16.45 -4.40
C PRO A 123 -12.48 16.45 -3.16
N GLN A 124 -12.32 15.45 -2.30
CA GLN A 124 -13.04 15.36 -1.02
C GLN A 124 -12.10 15.74 0.13
N GLN A 125 -12.44 16.81 0.84
CA GLN A 125 -11.73 17.22 2.06
C GLN A 125 -12.25 16.43 3.27
N TRP A 126 -11.39 16.27 4.28
CA TRP A 126 -11.84 15.76 5.58
C TRP A 126 -12.87 16.69 6.21
N ARG A 127 -13.88 16.10 6.84
CA ARG A 127 -14.94 16.83 7.54
C ARG A 127 -14.51 17.03 9.00
N LEU A 128 -13.99 18.21 9.31
CA LEU A 128 -13.57 18.55 10.67
C LEU A 128 -14.78 18.62 11.61
N GLY A 129 -14.61 18.15 12.84
CA GLY A 129 -15.64 18.05 13.86
C GLY A 129 -16.68 16.95 13.61
N GLN A 130 -16.47 16.08 12.62
CA GLN A 130 -17.39 15.01 12.27
C GLN A 130 -16.68 13.67 12.20
N ILE A 131 -17.40 12.62 12.63
CA ILE A 131 -16.97 11.24 12.40
C ILE A 131 -17.14 10.92 10.91
N THR A 132 -16.09 10.38 10.30
CA THR A 132 -16.11 9.81 8.96
C THR A 132 -15.80 8.32 9.05
N ARG A 133 -16.67 7.48 8.49
CA ARG A 133 -16.41 6.04 8.41
C ARG A 133 -15.59 5.72 7.18
N VAL A 134 -14.40 5.18 7.39
CA VAL A 134 -13.43 4.86 6.33
C VAL A 134 -13.37 3.36 6.11
N GLN A 135 -13.34 2.94 4.85
CA GLN A 135 -12.91 1.59 4.45
C GLN A 135 -11.85 1.73 3.35
N ILE A 136 -10.74 1.01 3.49
CA ILE A 136 -9.69 0.90 2.48
C ILE A 136 -9.59 -0.57 2.08
N ARG A 137 -9.57 -0.83 0.77
CA ARG A 137 -9.31 -2.15 0.20
C ARG A 137 -8.02 -2.11 -0.60
N VAL A 138 -7.15 -3.08 -0.33
CA VAL A 138 -5.99 -3.39 -1.17
C VAL A 138 -6.18 -4.79 -1.75
N LYS A 139 -6.01 -4.93 -3.06
CA LYS A 139 -5.88 -6.23 -3.74
C LYS A 139 -4.51 -6.29 -4.38
N MET A 140 -3.74 -7.31 -4.05
CA MET A 140 -2.41 -7.53 -4.63
C MET A 140 -2.55 -7.89 -6.11
N ASN A 141 -1.60 -7.40 -6.91
CA ASN A 141 -1.47 -7.81 -8.31
C ASN A 141 -0.93 -9.25 -8.41
N THR A 142 -1.12 -9.87 -9.57
CA THR A 142 -0.53 -11.15 -9.94
C THR A 142 1.00 -11.02 -9.96
N PRO A 143 1.74 -11.79 -9.14
CA PRO A 143 3.20 -11.70 -9.05
C PRO A 143 3.88 -12.46 -10.20
N GLU A 144 5.19 -12.29 -10.32
CA GLU A 144 6.03 -12.88 -11.38
C GLU A 144 5.90 -14.40 -11.46
N ARG A 145 6.03 -15.10 -10.32
CA ARG A 145 5.98 -16.57 -10.28
C ARG A 145 4.64 -17.10 -10.75
N SER A 146 3.55 -16.36 -10.56
CA SER A 146 2.21 -16.78 -11.00
C SER A 146 1.87 -16.35 -12.43
N ASN A 147 2.78 -15.66 -13.13
CA ASN A 147 2.57 -15.14 -14.46
C ASN A 147 3.30 -15.98 -15.52
N ASN A 148 2.54 -16.55 -16.45
CA ASN A 148 3.07 -17.37 -17.54
C ASN A 148 4.05 -16.60 -18.45
N ALA A 149 3.80 -15.32 -18.72
CA ALA A 149 4.70 -14.50 -19.53
C ALA A 149 6.04 -14.25 -18.81
N ALA A 150 6.00 -13.99 -17.50
CA ALA A 150 7.21 -13.84 -16.67
C ALA A 150 8.01 -15.16 -16.63
N ARG A 151 7.34 -16.28 -16.37
CA ARG A 151 7.96 -17.61 -16.39
C ARG A 151 8.64 -17.90 -17.73
N LYS A 152 7.93 -17.70 -18.85
CA LYS A 152 8.46 -17.91 -20.20
C LYS A 152 9.66 -17.00 -20.51
N TYR A 153 9.59 -15.73 -20.11
CA TYR A 153 10.68 -14.79 -20.29
C TYR A 153 11.94 -15.21 -19.51
N ILE A 154 11.79 -15.54 -18.22
CA ILE A 154 12.90 -15.97 -17.38
C ILE A 154 13.48 -17.28 -17.92
N GLN A 155 12.64 -18.27 -18.27
CA GLN A 155 13.10 -19.54 -18.84
C GLN A 155 13.94 -19.32 -20.10
N THR A 156 13.46 -18.46 -21.02
CA THR A 156 14.18 -18.16 -22.26
C THR A 156 15.57 -17.56 -21.99
N LYS A 157 15.68 -16.65 -21.02
CA LYS A 157 16.97 -16.04 -20.64
C LYS A 157 17.88 -17.02 -19.93
N PHE A 158 17.31 -17.87 -19.08
CA PHE A 158 18.02 -18.88 -18.31
C PHE A 158 18.55 -20.01 -19.19
N ASP A 159 17.78 -20.48 -20.16
CA ASP A 159 18.23 -21.46 -21.15
C ASP A 159 19.41 -20.95 -21.98
N LYS A 160 19.38 -19.67 -22.38
CA LYS A 160 20.52 -19.04 -23.08
C LYS A 160 21.76 -18.99 -22.21
N PHE A 161 21.60 -18.66 -20.93
CA PHE A 161 22.70 -18.66 -19.97
C PHE A 161 23.27 -20.08 -19.77
N ASN A 162 22.42 -21.08 -19.55
CA ASN A 162 22.84 -22.47 -19.38
C ASN A 162 23.61 -22.97 -20.61
N ALA A 163 23.09 -22.70 -21.82
CA ALA A 163 23.78 -23.04 -23.06
C ALA A 163 25.17 -22.38 -23.15
N SER A 164 25.31 -21.10 -22.75
CA SER A 164 26.60 -20.40 -22.76
C SER A 164 27.63 -20.94 -21.75
N LYS A 165 27.18 -21.72 -20.76
CA LYS A 165 28.01 -22.31 -19.71
C LYS A 165 28.17 -23.83 -19.86
N GLY A 166 27.54 -24.44 -20.87
CA GLY A 166 27.50 -25.90 -21.02
C GLY A 166 26.63 -26.61 -19.98
N TYR A 167 25.75 -25.90 -19.27
CA TYR A 167 24.82 -26.52 -18.33
C TYR A 167 23.62 -27.15 -19.04
N ALA A 168 23.09 -28.23 -18.48
CA ALA A 168 21.86 -28.86 -18.96
C ALA A 168 20.67 -27.88 -18.88
N LYS A 169 19.74 -28.00 -19.83
CA LYS A 169 18.45 -27.31 -19.74
C LYS A 169 17.60 -27.95 -18.64
N VAL A 170 17.17 -27.13 -17.69
CA VAL A 170 16.32 -27.55 -16.59
C VAL A 170 15.16 -26.56 -16.49
N PRO A 171 13.90 -27.03 -16.51
CA PRO A 171 12.74 -26.17 -16.33
C PRO A 171 12.79 -25.45 -14.98
N ILE A 172 12.48 -24.16 -14.97
CA ILE A 172 12.33 -23.37 -13.75
C ILE A 172 11.00 -23.76 -13.10
N GLY A 173 11.10 -24.60 -12.08
CA GLY A 173 9.98 -24.98 -11.22
C GLY A 173 9.87 -24.08 -9.97
N ASN A 174 9.25 -24.64 -8.93
CA ASN A 174 9.12 -23.97 -7.63
C ASN A 174 10.34 -24.19 -6.71
N ASP A 175 11.20 -25.16 -7.02
CA ASP A 175 12.38 -25.49 -6.22
C ASP A 175 13.66 -25.11 -6.96
N ASP A 176 14.28 -24.00 -6.54
CA ASP A 176 15.53 -23.53 -7.12
C ASP A 176 16.77 -24.29 -6.60
N ARG A 177 16.62 -25.23 -5.64
CA ARG A 177 17.76 -25.97 -5.06
C ARG A 177 18.40 -26.96 -6.03
N VAL A 178 17.68 -27.33 -7.10
CA VAL A 178 18.19 -28.17 -8.19
C VAL A 178 19.30 -27.50 -9.01
N PHE A 179 19.44 -26.18 -8.89
CA PHE A 179 20.43 -25.38 -9.61
C PHE A 179 21.72 -25.22 -8.80
N ASN A 180 22.88 -25.18 -9.46
CA ASN A 180 24.15 -24.80 -8.82
C ASN A 180 24.18 -23.29 -8.45
N ASP A 181 25.24 -22.82 -7.77
CA ASP A 181 25.32 -21.43 -7.32
C ASP A 181 25.28 -20.38 -8.43
N ASP A 182 25.97 -20.64 -9.54
CA ASP A 182 26.01 -19.74 -10.70
C ASP A 182 24.61 -19.63 -11.35
N GLN A 183 23.94 -20.75 -11.51
CA GLN A 183 22.56 -20.82 -11.97
C GLN A 183 21.58 -20.13 -11.01
N ARG A 184 21.68 -20.36 -9.69
CA ARG A 184 20.84 -19.69 -8.69
C ARG A 184 21.05 -18.18 -8.70
N PHE A 185 22.31 -17.74 -8.79
CA PHE A 185 22.65 -16.33 -8.90
C PHE A 185 22.04 -15.71 -10.15
N ARG A 186 22.20 -16.36 -11.31
CA ARG A 186 21.68 -15.83 -12.57
C ARG A 186 20.16 -15.84 -12.63
N LEU A 187 19.51 -16.87 -12.09
CA LEU A 187 18.06 -16.93 -11.97
C LEU A 187 17.51 -15.77 -11.13
N ARG A 188 18.14 -15.48 -9.97
CA ARG A 188 17.80 -14.31 -9.15
C ARG A 188 18.03 -13.00 -9.91
N PHE A 189 19.11 -12.89 -10.67
CA PHE A 189 19.38 -11.73 -11.51
C PHE A 189 18.28 -11.53 -12.55
N PHE A 190 17.84 -12.56 -13.26
CA PHE A 190 16.77 -12.43 -14.26
C PHE A 190 15.42 -12.08 -13.66
N ARG A 191 15.07 -12.65 -12.50
CA ARG A 191 13.86 -12.29 -11.76
C ARG A 191 13.87 -10.80 -11.43
N ARG A 192 14.93 -10.31 -10.77
CA ARG A 192 15.07 -8.90 -10.37
C ARG A 192 15.13 -7.90 -11.54
N ASN A 193 15.46 -8.36 -12.74
CA ASN A 193 15.54 -7.56 -13.95
C ASN A 193 14.43 -7.88 -14.95
N LEU A 194 13.29 -8.38 -14.45
CA LEU A 194 12.11 -8.56 -15.28
C LEU A 194 11.63 -7.19 -15.78
N PRO A 195 11.37 -7.04 -17.10
CA PRO A 195 10.75 -5.85 -17.61
C PRO A 195 9.41 -5.61 -16.91
N ALA A 196 9.22 -4.39 -16.41
CA ALA A 196 8.02 -4.00 -15.70
C ALA A 196 6.74 -4.26 -16.53
N SER A 197 6.82 -4.23 -17.86
CA SER A 197 5.68 -4.54 -18.76
C SER A 197 5.18 -5.98 -18.67
N ILE A 198 6.00 -6.92 -18.18
CA ILE A 198 5.65 -8.33 -18.11
C ILE A 198 4.79 -8.63 -16.88
N VAL A 199 5.02 -7.94 -15.76
CA VAL A 199 4.21 -8.14 -14.55
C VAL A 199 2.92 -7.31 -14.64
N PRO A 200 1.72 -7.91 -14.49
CA PRO A 200 0.48 -7.20 -14.74
C PRO A 200 0.24 -6.14 -13.66
N LYS A 201 -0.55 -5.13 -14.02
CA LYS A 201 -1.01 -4.09 -13.10
C LYS A 201 -2.47 -4.36 -12.69
N ASP A 202 -2.79 -5.60 -12.32
CA ASP A 202 -4.14 -6.07 -12.00
C ASP A 202 -4.49 -5.94 -10.51
N GLY A 203 -3.66 -5.23 -9.74
CA GLY A 203 -3.92 -4.87 -8.36
C GLY A 203 -4.93 -3.73 -8.23
N ILE A 204 -5.57 -3.65 -7.08
CA ILE A 204 -6.64 -2.67 -6.79
C ILE A 204 -6.33 -1.89 -5.51
N LEU A 205 -6.61 -0.59 -5.53
CA LEU A 205 -6.78 0.27 -4.35
C LEU A 205 -8.18 0.89 -4.42
N GLN A 206 -8.98 0.68 -3.38
CA GLN A 206 -10.28 1.34 -3.26
C GLN A 206 -10.45 1.96 -1.88
N VAL A 207 -11.14 3.10 -1.81
CA VAL A 207 -11.45 3.79 -0.54
C VAL A 207 -12.88 4.28 -0.55
N TRP A 208 -13.56 4.08 0.58
CA TRP A 208 -14.90 4.59 0.84
C TRP A 208 -14.88 5.51 2.04
N HIS A 209 -15.57 6.65 1.93
CA HIS A 209 -15.95 7.49 3.05
C HIS A 209 -17.48 7.47 3.16
N ASP A 210 -18.01 7.03 4.29
CA ASP A 210 -19.47 6.97 4.58
C ASP A 210 -20.26 6.27 3.47
N GLY A 211 -19.71 5.16 2.96
CA GLY A 211 -20.30 4.33 1.91
C GLY A 211 -20.12 4.85 0.49
N LYS A 212 -19.57 6.06 0.31
CA LYS A 212 -19.27 6.61 -1.02
C LYS A 212 -17.87 6.20 -1.45
N LEU A 213 -17.75 5.57 -2.63
CA LEU A 213 -16.46 5.24 -3.22
C LEU A 213 -15.75 6.53 -3.65
N VAL A 214 -14.73 6.92 -2.90
CA VAL A 214 -13.97 8.16 -3.14
C VAL A 214 -12.63 7.91 -3.84
N LEU A 215 -12.18 6.67 -3.95
CA LEU A 215 -11.00 6.32 -4.73
C LEU A 215 -11.20 4.92 -5.31
N ASP A 216 -11.02 4.76 -6.62
CA ASP A 216 -10.98 3.46 -7.29
C ASP A 216 -9.82 3.45 -8.31
N ARG A 217 -8.74 2.76 -7.97
CA ARG A 217 -7.60 2.53 -8.85
C ARG A 217 -7.45 1.04 -9.09
N ARG A 218 -7.68 0.59 -10.32
CA ARG A 218 -7.61 -0.83 -10.71
C ARG A 218 -6.37 -1.22 -11.51
N ASN A 219 -5.43 -0.29 -11.66
CA ASN A 219 -4.19 -0.47 -12.41
C ASN A 219 -2.96 -0.47 -11.49
N MET A 220 -3.06 -1.10 -10.32
CA MET A 220 -2.00 -1.05 -9.31
C MET A 220 -1.02 -2.19 -9.48
N ARG A 221 0.26 -1.88 -9.24
CA ARG A 221 1.31 -2.86 -9.02
C ARG A 221 1.93 -2.64 -7.66
N TRP A 222 1.72 -3.62 -6.78
CA TRP A 222 2.18 -3.63 -5.39
C TRP A 222 3.44 -4.47 -5.21
N ARG A 223 3.56 -5.57 -5.98
CA ARG A 223 4.63 -6.56 -5.85
C ARG A 223 5.06 -7.13 -7.19
N TYR A 224 6.29 -7.59 -7.21
CA TYR A 224 6.84 -8.52 -8.18
C TYR A 224 7.00 -9.91 -7.55
N ASP A 225 7.54 -9.94 -6.32
CA ASP A 225 7.74 -11.15 -5.54
C ASP A 225 6.41 -11.72 -5.02
N ASP A 226 6.16 -13.01 -5.20
CA ASP A 226 4.95 -13.65 -4.69
C ASP A 226 4.97 -13.81 -3.17
N ALA A 227 6.14 -13.76 -2.54
CA ALA A 227 6.30 -13.80 -1.09
C ALA A 227 5.82 -12.52 -0.36
N ILE A 228 5.58 -11.42 -1.08
CA ILE A 228 5.05 -10.19 -0.48
C ILE A 228 3.54 -10.26 -0.42
N HIS A 229 2.95 -10.35 0.77
CA HIS A 229 1.50 -10.35 0.97
C HIS A 229 1.06 -9.12 1.76
N ILE A 230 -0.25 -8.93 1.92
CA ILE A 230 -0.76 -8.04 2.97
C ILE A 230 -0.66 -8.86 4.27
N ASP A 231 0.22 -8.45 5.18
CA ASP A 231 0.57 -9.23 6.37
C ASP A 231 0.58 -8.39 7.65
N GLN A 232 0.28 -7.10 7.55
CA GLN A 232 0.37 -6.17 8.68
C GLN A 232 -0.69 -5.08 8.63
N PHE A 233 -1.32 -4.89 9.79
CA PHE A 233 -2.00 -3.66 10.15
C PHE A 233 -0.94 -2.61 10.48
N PHE A 234 -1.09 -1.42 9.93
CA PHE A 234 -0.10 -0.37 10.10
C PHE A 234 -0.75 0.88 10.69
N TYR A 235 -0.31 1.29 11.88
CA TYR A 235 -0.71 2.56 12.45
C TYR A 235 0.44 3.57 12.31
N SER A 236 0.16 4.71 11.65
CA SER A 236 1.13 5.77 11.44
C SER A 236 0.41 7.11 11.36
N ALA A 237 0.40 7.85 12.46
CA ALA A 237 -0.12 9.22 12.51
C ALA A 237 1.05 10.20 12.64
N SER A 238 1.19 11.13 11.70
CA SER A 238 2.17 12.22 11.78
C SER A 238 1.85 13.30 10.77
N TYR A 239 2.12 14.56 11.11
CA TYR A 239 2.39 15.56 10.08
C TYR A 239 3.59 15.10 9.24
N GLY A 240 3.50 15.32 7.93
CA GLY A 240 4.46 14.77 6.96
C GLY A 240 5.61 15.72 6.66
N GLY A 241 6.44 15.36 5.68
CA GLY A 241 7.57 16.19 5.25
C GLY A 241 8.83 15.96 6.07
N ASN A 242 9.89 16.67 5.70
CA ASN A 242 11.21 16.61 6.33
C ASN A 242 11.71 18.01 6.72
N ASP A 243 10.83 19.00 6.75
CA ASP A 243 11.12 20.38 7.13
C ASP A 243 9.98 20.99 7.97
N SER A 244 10.25 22.14 8.59
CA SER A 244 9.33 22.82 9.51
C SER A 244 8.08 23.38 8.85
N SER A 245 8.01 23.44 7.51
CA SER A 245 6.84 23.98 6.80
C SER A 245 5.61 23.06 6.83
N PHE A 246 5.78 21.85 7.36
CA PHE A 246 4.70 20.89 7.62
C PHE A 246 4.23 20.88 9.08
N SER A 247 4.97 21.53 9.98
CA SER A 247 4.66 21.58 11.41
C SER A 247 3.37 22.33 11.67
N THR A 248 2.63 21.87 12.67
CA THR A 248 1.51 22.62 13.27
C THR A 248 2.04 23.63 14.29
N VAL A 249 1.25 24.65 14.61
CA VAL A 249 1.57 25.69 15.60
C VAL A 249 1.10 25.34 17.01
N LYS A 250 0.39 24.22 17.18
CA LYS A 250 -0.13 23.75 18.47
C LYS A 250 -0.23 22.23 18.50
N GLU A 251 -0.48 21.65 19.67
CA GLU A 251 -0.84 20.24 19.75
C GLU A 251 -2.14 19.97 18.99
N GLU A 252 -2.16 18.89 18.23
CA GLU A 252 -3.30 18.48 17.42
C GLU A 252 -3.68 17.05 17.78
N LYS A 253 -4.99 16.76 17.71
CA LYS A 253 -5.56 15.46 18.06
C LYS A 253 -6.33 14.91 16.89
N VAL A 254 -6.38 13.58 16.78
CA VAL A 254 -7.24 12.85 15.87
C VAL A 254 -7.69 11.60 16.60
N TRP A 255 -8.97 11.27 16.49
CA TRP A 255 -9.55 10.11 17.16
C TRP A 255 -9.85 9.04 16.14
N PHE A 256 -9.65 7.79 16.55
CA PHE A 256 -10.02 6.62 15.77
C PHE A 256 -10.79 5.64 16.64
N SER A 257 -11.81 5.01 16.08
CA SER A 257 -12.58 3.93 16.72
C SER A 257 -12.99 2.86 15.72
N ASP A 258 -13.60 1.78 16.22
CA ASP A 258 -14.27 0.76 15.40
C ASP A 258 -13.38 0.16 14.30
N MET A 259 -12.11 -0.06 14.65
CA MET A 259 -11.11 -0.58 13.72
C MET A 259 -11.31 -2.08 13.48
N ALA A 260 -11.33 -2.49 12.22
CA ALA A 260 -11.39 -3.88 11.82
C ALA A 260 -10.52 -4.16 10.58
N VAL A 261 -10.02 -5.40 10.48
CA VAL A 261 -9.36 -5.92 9.29
C VAL A 261 -10.04 -7.21 8.85
N SER A 262 -10.23 -7.40 7.55
CA SER A 262 -10.81 -8.63 7.01
C SER A 262 -10.35 -8.92 5.58
N ASP A 263 -10.39 -10.20 5.21
CA ASP A 263 -10.24 -10.72 3.86
C ASP A 263 -11.53 -10.55 3.01
N LYS A 264 -12.61 -10.10 3.65
CA LYS A 264 -13.92 -9.83 3.05
C LYS A 264 -14.32 -8.37 3.27
N PRO A 265 -15.23 -7.81 2.44
CA PRO A 265 -15.80 -6.50 2.70
C PRO A 265 -16.34 -6.38 4.13
N LEU A 266 -16.01 -5.28 4.82
CA LEU A 266 -16.41 -5.03 6.21
C LEU A 266 -17.73 -4.25 6.29
N PHE A 267 -17.77 -3.08 5.64
CA PHE A 267 -18.94 -2.20 5.62
C PHE A 267 -19.54 -2.05 4.22
N TYR A 268 -18.68 -1.99 3.20
CA TYR A 268 -19.11 -1.62 1.85
C TYR A 268 -18.59 -2.63 0.84
N ASN A 269 -19.49 -3.09 -0.02
CA ASN A 269 -19.15 -3.99 -1.10
C ASN A 269 -18.44 -3.24 -2.24
N PRO A 270 -17.43 -3.85 -2.88
CA PRO A 270 -16.87 -3.29 -4.10
C PRO A 270 -17.95 -3.20 -5.18
N PRO A 271 -17.92 -2.16 -6.05
CA PRO A 271 -18.73 -2.15 -7.26
C PRO A 271 -18.44 -3.41 -8.06
N ARG A 272 -19.49 -4.07 -8.55
CA ARG A 272 -19.35 -5.21 -9.46
C ARG A 272 -18.61 -4.78 -10.73
#